data_AF-A0A2S2NG23-F1
#
_entry.id   AF-A0A2S2NG23-F1
#
_cell.length_a   1.000
_cell.length_b   1.000
_cell.length_c   1.000
_cell.angle_alpha   90.00
_cell.angle_beta   90.00
_cell.angle_gamma   90.00
#
_symmetry.space_group_name_H-M   'P 1'
#
loop_
_entity.id
_entity.type
_entity.pdbx_description
1 polymer ?
#
loop_
_entity_poly.entity_id
_entity_poly.type
_entity_poly.pdbx_seq_one_letter_code
_entity_poly.pdbx_strand_id
1 'polypeptide(L)'
;RNYMNDSLQTDVFVQFDPETIACACIYLSARKLKIPLPKSPAWYSLFNSNETDIQDICRKILKLYLRPKVITEDLEKRVEESKKEYDHAKKQAKEAIAHSVVQTEVVIFNPSNGITAAIPENISSTSPNKKSIKKRSRTPLKTKSRSKSPRHLKESKKRK
;
A
#
# COMPACT_ATOMS: atom_id res chain seq x y z
N ARG A 1 3.32 -13.99 -23.35
CA ARG A 1 2.50 -13.10 -22.49
C ARG A 1 1.48 -13.97 -21.81
N ASN A 2 1.34 -13.86 -20.50
CA ASN A 2 0.38 -14.67 -19.74
C ASN A 2 -0.80 -13.76 -19.39
N TYR A 3 -1.82 -13.76 -20.24
CA TYR A 3 -2.98 -12.88 -20.10
C TYR A 3 -3.77 -13.14 -18.81
N MET A 4 -3.77 -14.36 -18.29
CA MET A 4 -4.41 -14.68 -17.02
C MET A 4 -3.69 -13.98 -15.87
N ASN A 5 -2.36 -13.99 -15.85
CA ASN A 5 -1.61 -13.24 -14.84
C ASN A 5 -1.83 -11.72 -14.98
N ASP A 6 -1.94 -11.22 -16.20
CA ASP A 6 -2.20 -9.80 -16.46
C ASP A 6 -3.61 -9.40 -16.02
N SER A 7 -4.60 -10.29 -16.12
CA SER A 7 -5.97 -10.03 -15.67
C SER A 7 -6.08 -9.72 -14.17
N LEU A 8 -5.18 -10.27 -13.34
CA LEU A 8 -5.10 -9.99 -11.89
C LEU A 8 -4.68 -8.54 -11.57
N GLN A 9 -4.11 -7.82 -12.53
CA GLN A 9 -3.76 -6.40 -12.39
C GLN A 9 -4.91 -5.46 -12.77
N THR A 10 -6.09 -6.02 -13.00
CA THR A 10 -7.32 -5.29 -13.33
C THR A 10 -8.43 -5.68 -12.35
N ASP A 11 -9.58 -5.04 -12.49
CA ASP A 11 -10.78 -5.26 -11.68
C ASP A 11 -11.74 -6.30 -12.28
N VAL A 12 -11.29 -7.12 -13.24
CA VAL A 12 -12.19 -8.06 -13.94
C VAL A 12 -12.74 -9.16 -13.04
N PHE A 13 -11.97 -9.61 -12.03
CA PHE A 13 -12.40 -10.63 -11.08
C PHE A 13 -13.51 -10.19 -10.13
N VAL A 14 -13.84 -8.89 -10.09
CA VAL A 14 -14.99 -8.37 -9.32
C VAL A 14 -16.19 -8.02 -10.21
N GLN A 15 -16.05 -8.13 -11.53
CA GLN A 15 -17.08 -7.75 -12.51
C GLN A 15 -17.59 -8.91 -13.34
N PHE A 16 -16.78 -9.95 -13.53
CA PHE A 16 -17.07 -11.04 -14.45
C PHE A 16 -16.80 -12.39 -13.80
N ASP A 17 -17.53 -13.40 -14.26
CA ASP A 17 -17.34 -14.78 -13.85
C ASP A 17 -15.97 -15.33 -14.31
N PRO A 18 -15.35 -16.24 -13.53
CA PRO A 18 -14.04 -16.79 -13.85
C PRO A 18 -14.00 -17.52 -15.20
N GLU A 19 -15.11 -18.13 -15.62
CA GLU A 19 -15.28 -18.78 -16.93
C GLU A 19 -15.12 -17.76 -18.06
N THR A 20 -15.74 -16.59 -17.93
CA THR A 20 -15.67 -15.50 -18.92
C THR A 20 -14.27 -14.89 -18.98
N ILE A 21 -13.60 -14.76 -17.83
CA ILE A 21 -12.19 -14.31 -17.75
C ILE A 21 -11.25 -15.31 -18.44
N ALA A 22 -11.45 -16.61 -18.20
CA ALA A 22 -10.72 -17.65 -18.89
C ALA A 22 -10.95 -17.61 -20.40
N CYS A 23 -12.20 -17.43 -20.83
CA CYS A 23 -12.54 -17.28 -22.24
C CYS A 23 -11.82 -16.08 -22.89
N ALA A 24 -11.76 -14.93 -22.21
CA ALA A 24 -11.03 -13.78 -22.70
C ALA A 24 -9.52 -14.04 -22.85
N CYS A 25 -8.92 -14.77 -21.90
CA CYS A 25 -7.50 -15.14 -21.97
C CYS A 25 -7.21 -16.09 -23.15
N ILE A 26 -8.09 -17.06 -23.40
CA ILE A 26 -8.01 -17.95 -24.56
C ILE A 26 -8.18 -17.14 -25.86
N TYR A 27 -9.17 -16.23 -25.90
CA TYR A 27 -9.44 -15.36 -27.05
C TYR A 27 -8.24 -14.50 -27.44
N LEU A 28 -7.59 -13.84 -26.47
CA LEU A 28 -6.36 -13.08 -26.69
C LEU A 28 -5.22 -13.97 -27.19
N SER A 29 -5.06 -15.15 -26.59
CA SER A 29 -4.01 -16.11 -26.96
C SER A 29 -4.19 -16.60 -28.39
N ALA A 30 -5.40 -17.01 -28.76
CA ALA A 30 -5.73 -17.46 -30.11
C ALA A 30 -5.48 -16.36 -31.14
N ARG A 31 -5.90 -15.11 -30.88
CA ARG A 31 -5.60 -13.96 -31.75
C ARG A 31 -4.12 -13.69 -31.89
N LYS A 32 -3.35 -13.75 -30.78
CA LYS A 32 -1.89 -13.57 -30.81
C LYS A 32 -1.21 -14.66 -31.64
N LEU A 33 -1.68 -15.90 -31.54
CA LEU A 33 -1.16 -17.06 -32.27
C LEU A 33 -1.76 -17.22 -33.68
N LYS A 34 -2.71 -16.35 -34.07
CA LYS A 34 -3.46 -16.42 -35.32
C LYS A 34 -4.21 -17.75 -35.54
N ILE A 35 -4.71 -18.34 -34.46
CA ILE A 35 -5.50 -19.57 -34.51
C ILE A 35 -6.98 -19.17 -34.66
N PRO A 36 -7.67 -19.57 -35.74
CA PRO A 36 -9.09 -19.31 -35.90
C PRO A 36 -9.88 -20.22 -34.95
N LEU A 37 -10.76 -19.62 -34.14
CA LEU A 37 -11.67 -20.36 -33.27
C LEU A 37 -13.06 -20.51 -33.93
N PRO A 38 -13.81 -21.60 -33.63
CA PRO A 38 -15.16 -21.82 -34.16
C PRO A 38 -16.12 -20.68 -33.83
N LYS A 39 -16.91 -20.26 -34.82
CA LYS A 39 -17.90 -19.17 -34.71
C LYS A 39 -19.36 -19.64 -34.73
N SER A 40 -19.65 -20.87 -35.17
CA SER A 40 -21.00 -21.40 -35.26
C SER A 40 -21.06 -22.89 -34.85
N PRO A 41 -21.57 -23.22 -33.64
CA PRO A 41 -21.83 -22.27 -32.56
C PRO A 41 -20.53 -21.61 -32.09
N ALA A 42 -20.62 -20.44 -31.47
CA ALA A 42 -19.43 -19.78 -30.95
C ALA A 42 -18.78 -20.64 -29.86
N TRP A 43 -17.47 -20.83 -29.93
CA TRP A 43 -16.75 -21.74 -29.03
C TRP A 43 -16.91 -21.38 -27.55
N TYR A 44 -17.07 -20.09 -27.24
CA TYR A 44 -17.21 -19.57 -25.87
C TYR A 44 -18.61 -19.85 -25.28
N SER A 45 -19.60 -20.20 -26.11
CA SER A 45 -20.95 -20.50 -25.64
C SER A 45 -21.01 -21.75 -24.76
N LEU A 46 -20.03 -22.67 -24.90
CA LEU A 46 -19.87 -23.84 -24.03
C LEU A 46 -19.60 -23.48 -22.56
N PHE A 47 -19.09 -22.27 -22.32
CA PHE A 47 -18.76 -21.75 -20.99
C PHE A 47 -19.76 -20.69 -20.53
N ASN A 48 -20.93 -20.60 -21.19
CA ASN A 48 -21.95 -19.59 -20.91
C ASN A 48 -21.43 -18.14 -20.92
N SER A 49 -20.37 -17.87 -21.68
CA SER A 49 -19.72 -16.56 -21.74
C SER A 49 -20.24 -15.73 -22.92
N ASN A 50 -20.36 -14.41 -22.72
CA ASN A 50 -20.78 -13.49 -23.78
C ASN A 50 -19.58 -12.88 -24.51
N GLU A 51 -19.73 -12.62 -25.82
CA GLU A 51 -18.65 -12.00 -26.60
C GLU A 51 -18.32 -10.57 -26.16
N THR A 52 -19.33 -9.79 -25.78
CA THR A 52 -19.16 -8.42 -25.28
C THR A 52 -18.25 -8.39 -24.05
N ASP A 53 -18.54 -9.25 -23.08
CA ASP A 53 -17.80 -9.35 -21.82
C ASP A 53 -16.37 -9.83 -22.07
N ILE A 54 -16.22 -10.83 -22.93
CA ILE A 54 -14.91 -11.31 -23.41
C ILE A 54 -14.10 -10.14 -23.98
N GLN A 55 -14.69 -9.35 -24.88
CA GLN A 55 -13.99 -8.21 -25.50
C GLN A 55 -13.66 -7.11 -24.50
N ASP A 56 -14.50 -6.85 -23.51
CA ASP A 56 -14.24 -5.85 -22.47
C ASP A 56 -13.08 -6.25 -21.56
N ILE A 57 -13.03 -7.52 -21.14
CA ILE A 57 -11.88 -8.07 -20.40
C ILE A 57 -10.62 -7.97 -21.26
N CYS A 58 -10.70 -8.32 -22.55
CA CYS A 58 -9.58 -8.20 -23.48
C CYS A 58 -9.06 -6.76 -23.55
N ARG A 59 -9.94 -5.75 -23.67
CA ARG A 59 -9.55 -4.33 -23.68
C ARG A 59 -8.88 -3.92 -22.38
N LYS A 60 -9.42 -4.32 -21.23
CA LYS A 60 -8.84 -4.03 -19.90
C LYS A 60 -7.42 -4.59 -19.76
N ILE A 61 -7.20 -5.84 -20.16
CA ILE A 61 -5.87 -6.46 -20.17
C ILE A 61 -4.94 -5.74 -21.15
N LEU A 62 -5.41 -5.46 -22.37
CA LEU A 62 -4.57 -4.82 -23.39
C LEU A 62 -4.13 -3.40 -23.00
N LYS A 63 -4.97 -2.65 -22.27
CA LYS A 63 -4.63 -1.33 -21.73
C LYS A 63 -3.41 -1.37 -20.81
N LEU A 64 -3.14 -2.49 -20.13
CA LEU A 64 -1.94 -2.64 -19.30
C LEU A 64 -0.65 -2.49 -20.12
N TYR A 65 -0.65 -2.97 -21.37
CA TYR A 65 0.54 -2.91 -22.22
C TYR A 65 0.75 -1.56 -22.91
N LEU A 66 -0.25 -0.69 -22.88
CA LEU A 66 -0.13 0.69 -23.35
C LEU A 66 0.45 1.61 -22.27
N ARG A 67 0.52 1.14 -21.01
CA ARG A 67 1.11 1.93 -19.93
C ARG A 67 2.61 2.10 -20.18
N PRO A 68 3.15 3.32 -20.07
CA PRO A 68 4.58 3.54 -20.19
C PRO A 68 5.32 2.74 -19.11
N LYS A 69 6.46 2.16 -19.47
CA LYS A 69 7.35 1.57 -18.48
C LYS A 69 7.89 2.69 -17.62
N VAL A 70 7.71 2.57 -16.31
CA VAL A 70 8.31 3.52 -15.38
C VAL A 70 9.83 3.28 -15.39
N ILE A 71 10.59 4.36 -15.59
CA ILE A 71 12.05 4.35 -15.52
C ILE A 71 12.41 4.34 -14.03
N THR A 72 12.99 3.26 -13.55
CA THR A 72 13.28 3.07 -12.12
C THR A 72 14.28 4.10 -11.62
N GLU A 73 15.24 4.47 -12.46
CA GLU A 73 16.30 5.43 -12.16
C GLU A 73 15.72 6.82 -11.84
N ASP A 74 14.70 7.26 -12.58
CA ASP A 74 14.02 8.54 -12.33
C ASP A 74 13.25 8.52 -11.01
N LEU A 75 12.63 7.39 -10.67
CA LEU A 75 11.96 7.21 -9.38
C LEU A 75 12.97 7.23 -8.24
N GLU A 76 14.07 6.50 -8.36
CA GLU A 76 15.13 6.43 -7.36
C GLU A 76 15.75 7.80 -7.13
N LYS A 77 16.04 8.55 -8.19
CA LYS A 77 16.54 9.93 -8.10
C LYS A 77 15.57 10.81 -7.33
N ARG A 78 14.27 10.74 -7.64
CA ARG A 78 13.24 11.55 -6.96
C ARG A 78 13.07 11.17 -5.49
N VAL A 79 13.25 9.90 -5.15
CA VAL A 79 13.27 9.42 -3.76
C VAL A 79 14.49 9.95 -3.01
N GLU A 80 15.67 9.92 -3.64
CA GLU A 80 16.91 10.40 -3.03
C GLU A 80 16.88 11.92 -2.78
N GLU A 81 16.35 12.70 -3.73
CA GLU A 81 16.12 14.14 -3.56
C GLU A 81 15.18 14.43 -2.39
N SER A 82 14.03 13.76 -2.34
CA SER A 82 13.06 13.93 -1.25
C SER A 82 13.63 13.51 0.11
N LYS A 83 14.47 12.47 0.16
CA LYS A 83 15.14 12.03 1.38
C LYS A 83 16.17 13.07 1.86
N LYS A 84 16.95 13.65 0.95
CA LYS A 84 17.91 14.73 1.29
C LYS A 84 17.21 15.96 1.86
N GLU A 85 16.10 16.37 1.24
CA GLU A 85 15.28 17.48 1.74
C GLU A 85 14.75 17.20 3.16
N TYR A 86 14.24 15.99 3.39
CA TYR A 86 13.77 15.57 4.71
C TYR A 86 14.89 15.59 5.76
N ASP A 87 16.05 15.04 5.45
CA ASP A 87 17.19 15.00 6.38
C ASP A 87 17.73 16.40 6.68
N HIS A 88 17.76 17.28 5.67
CA HIS A 88 18.16 18.67 5.83
C HIS A 88 17.16 19.44 6.71
N ALA A 89 15.85 19.34 6.44
CA ALA A 89 14.82 19.97 7.25
C ALA A 89 14.83 19.45 8.70
N LYS A 90 15.05 18.15 8.90
CA LYS A 90 15.18 17.53 10.22
C LYS A 90 16.41 18.04 10.97
N LYS A 91 17.53 18.26 10.29
CA LYS A 91 18.74 18.83 10.89
C LYS A 91 18.49 20.28 11.31
N GLN A 92 17.92 21.10 10.43
CA GLN A 92 17.58 22.49 10.75
C GLN A 92 16.60 22.61 11.92
N ALA A 93 15.56 21.76 11.98
CA ALA A 93 14.62 21.75 13.09
C ALA A 93 15.30 21.38 14.43
N LYS A 94 16.24 20.42 14.42
CA LYS A 94 17.02 20.07 15.61
C LYS A 94 17.94 21.21 16.05
N GLU A 95 18.60 21.87 15.11
CA GLU A 95 19.48 23.01 15.38
C GLU A 95 18.68 24.19 15.93
N ALA A 96 17.51 24.50 15.37
CA ALA A 96 16.61 25.54 15.90
C ALA A 96 16.15 25.25 17.34
N ILE A 97 15.84 23.99 17.66
CA ILE A 97 15.51 23.59 19.04
C ILE A 97 16.72 23.75 19.97
N ALA A 98 17.93 23.36 19.53
CA ALA A 98 19.14 23.50 20.33
C ALA A 98 19.51 24.97 20.59
N HIS A 99 19.43 25.84 19.57
CA HIS A 99 19.68 27.28 19.73
C HIS A 99 18.66 27.97 20.64
N SER A 100 17.39 27.54 20.63
CA SER A 100 16.37 28.03 21.57
C SER A 100 16.62 27.59 23.02
N VAL A 101 17.16 26.38 23.25
CA VAL A 101 17.48 25.90 24.61
C VAL A 101 18.67 26.65 25.21
N VAL A 102 19.71 26.92 24.43
CA VAL A 102 20.92 27.64 24.91
C VAL A 102 20.63 29.10 25.29
N GLN A 103 19.67 29.77 24.64
CA GLN A 103 19.23 31.12 25.04
C GLN A 103 18.45 31.14 26.36
N THR A 104 17.92 30.00 26.82
CA THR A 104 17.13 29.92 28.06
C THR A 104 18.01 29.71 29.29
N GLU A 105 19.27 29.25 29.14
CA GLU A 105 20.18 28.95 30.26
C GLU A 105 20.97 30.16 30.82
N VAL A 106 20.88 31.37 30.23
CA VAL A 106 21.64 32.56 30.72
C VAL A 106 20.94 33.31 31.86
N VAL A 107 19.75 32.89 32.30
CA VAL A 107 19.07 33.54 33.43
C VAL A 107 19.34 32.77 34.74
N ILE A 108 20.52 32.99 35.32
CA ILE A 108 20.80 32.65 36.72
C ILE A 108 20.04 33.66 37.60
N PHE A 109 18.93 33.26 38.22
CA PHE A 109 18.36 33.97 39.36
C PHE A 109 18.69 33.23 40.66
N ASN A 110 19.50 33.87 41.51
CA ASN A 110 19.77 33.47 42.88
C ASN A 110 18.48 33.47 43.72
N PRO A 111 18.32 32.55 44.70
CA PRO A 111 17.14 32.50 45.56
C PRO A 111 17.31 33.47 46.73
N SER A 112 16.39 34.41 46.93
CA SER A 112 16.23 35.07 48.22
C SER A 112 14.75 35.27 48.53
N ASN A 113 14.36 34.70 49.67
CA ASN A 113 13.01 34.69 50.23
C ASN A 113 12.53 36.11 50.56
N GLY A 114 11.25 36.37 50.30
CA GLY A 114 10.57 37.56 50.79
C GLY A 114 9.09 37.56 50.43
N ILE A 115 8.28 36.98 51.31
CA ILE A 115 6.81 36.96 51.26
C ILE A 115 6.27 38.39 51.21
N THR A 116 5.33 38.68 50.31
CA THR A 116 4.20 39.59 50.60
C THR A 116 3.09 39.38 49.57
N ALA A 117 1.89 39.22 50.11
CA ALA A 117 0.67 38.87 49.41
C ALA A 117 0.00 40.10 48.77
N ALA A 118 -0.60 39.92 47.60
CA ALA A 118 -1.72 40.74 47.14
C ALA A 118 -2.56 39.94 46.14
N ILE A 119 -3.80 39.65 46.54
CA ILE A 119 -4.89 39.06 45.75
C ILE A 119 -5.58 40.20 44.98
N PRO A 120 -6.15 39.93 43.79
CA PRO A 120 -7.56 40.26 43.62
C PRO A 120 -8.39 39.07 43.12
N GLU A 121 -9.56 38.92 43.74
CA GLU A 121 -10.60 37.92 43.47
C GLU A 121 -11.51 38.34 42.30
N ASN A 122 -12.40 37.39 41.96
CA ASN A 122 -13.70 37.50 41.28
C ASN A 122 -13.64 37.33 39.76
N ILE A 123 -14.39 36.47 39.07
CA ILE A 123 -15.59 35.59 39.26
C ILE A 123 -15.60 34.75 37.95
N SER A 124 -16.11 33.54 37.77
CA SER A 124 -17.10 32.71 38.44
C SER A 124 -16.99 31.28 37.87
N SER A 125 -17.23 30.31 38.75
CA SER A 125 -17.61 28.91 38.55
C SER A 125 -18.13 28.45 37.17
N THR A 126 -17.68 27.28 36.73
CA THR A 126 -18.49 26.04 36.67
C THR A 126 -17.62 24.85 36.21
N SER A 127 -17.38 23.90 37.11
CA SER A 127 -17.01 22.49 36.84
C SER A 127 -18.32 21.67 36.81
N PRO A 128 -18.43 20.48 36.15
CA PRO A 128 -17.51 19.36 36.39
C PRO A 128 -17.28 18.39 35.21
N ASN A 129 -16.22 17.59 35.27
CA ASN A 129 -16.30 16.12 35.48
C ASN A 129 -15.04 15.40 34.95
N LYS A 130 -14.21 14.90 35.88
CA LYS A 130 -13.04 14.05 35.62
C LYS A 130 -13.51 12.62 35.32
N LYS A 131 -13.21 12.09 34.12
CA LYS A 131 -13.10 10.64 33.89
C LYS A 131 -11.66 10.27 33.60
N SER A 132 -11.11 9.43 34.48
CA SER A 132 -9.80 8.80 34.40
C SER A 132 -9.74 7.83 33.21
N ILE A 133 -8.90 8.11 32.21
CA ILE A 133 -8.56 7.16 31.16
C ILE A 133 -7.21 6.50 31.51
N LYS A 134 -7.29 5.19 31.72
CA LYS A 134 -6.18 4.28 32.01
C LYS A 134 -5.10 4.36 30.92
N LYS A 135 -3.84 4.49 31.36
CA LYS A 135 -2.64 4.22 30.57
C LYS A 135 -2.73 2.78 30.02
N ARG A 136 -2.73 2.62 28.69
CA ARG A 136 -2.48 1.32 28.05
C ARG A 136 -1.23 1.44 27.19
N SER A 137 -0.14 0.95 27.76
CA SER A 137 1.15 0.74 27.12
C SER A 137 1.01 -0.20 25.92
N ARG A 138 1.60 0.22 24.81
CA ARG A 138 1.80 -0.59 23.59
C ARG A 138 2.91 -1.61 23.85
N THR A 139 2.65 -2.87 23.57
CA THR A 139 3.68 -3.89 23.33
C THR A 139 3.37 -4.69 22.05
N PRO A 140 4.41 -5.22 21.37
CA PRO A 140 4.39 -5.47 19.93
C PRO A 140 3.77 -6.82 19.55
N LEU A 141 3.12 -6.84 18.38
CA LEU A 141 2.51 -8.03 17.78
C LEU A 141 3.58 -9.06 17.41
N LYS A 142 3.45 -10.28 17.96
CA LYS A 142 4.26 -11.45 17.59
C LYS A 142 4.02 -11.81 16.12
N THR A 143 5.12 -11.90 15.39
CA THR A 143 5.28 -12.49 14.06
C THR A 143 4.77 -13.94 14.05
N LYS A 144 3.75 -14.24 13.23
CA LYS A 144 3.40 -15.62 12.87
C LYS A 144 4.33 -16.08 11.75
N SER A 145 5.22 -17.00 12.10
CA SER A 145 6.09 -17.77 11.22
C SER A 145 5.28 -18.53 10.17
N ARG A 146 5.60 -18.29 8.89
CA ARG A 146 5.16 -19.13 7.76
C ARG A 146 5.89 -20.47 7.84
N SER A 147 5.16 -21.53 8.12
CA SER A 147 5.65 -22.92 8.01
C SER A 147 5.93 -23.24 6.54
N LYS A 148 7.20 -23.55 6.23
CA LYS A 148 7.62 -24.17 4.98
C LYS A 148 7.07 -25.59 4.91
N SER A 149 6.27 -25.92 3.90
CA SER A 149 5.93 -27.31 3.57
C SER A 149 6.95 -27.84 2.54
N PRO A 150 7.55 -29.04 2.74
CA PRO A 150 8.58 -29.57 1.83
C PRO A 150 8.02 -30.02 0.48
N ARG A 151 8.80 -29.79 -0.58
CA ARG A 151 8.61 -30.36 -1.92
C ARG A 151 8.64 -31.89 -1.85
N HIS A 152 7.57 -32.55 -2.29
CA HIS A 152 7.66 -33.96 -2.69
C HIS A 152 8.27 -34.03 -4.10
N LEU A 153 9.51 -34.50 -4.15
CA LEU A 153 10.16 -35.00 -5.36
C LEU A 153 9.45 -36.31 -5.74
N LYS A 154 8.74 -36.35 -6.88
CA LYS A 154 8.24 -37.60 -7.45
C LYS A 154 9.40 -38.31 -8.13
N GLU A 155 9.87 -39.37 -7.49
CA GLU A 155 10.79 -40.35 -8.06
C GLU A 155 10.09 -41.07 -9.24
N SER A 156 10.66 -40.90 -10.43
CA SER A 156 10.22 -41.57 -11.65
C SER A 156 10.67 -43.03 -11.66
N LYS A 157 9.73 -43.96 -11.49
CA LYS A 157 9.93 -45.38 -11.80
C LYS A 157 10.26 -45.54 -13.28
N LYS A 158 11.49 -45.92 -13.57
CA LYS A 158 11.97 -46.35 -14.89
C LYS A 158 11.34 -47.71 -15.21
N ARG A 159 10.50 -47.77 -16.24
CA ARG A 159 10.00 -49.00 -16.88
C ARG A 159 10.56 -49.07 -18.30
N LYS A 160 11.58 -49.90 -18.48
CA LYS A 160 11.88 -50.81 -19.60
C LYS A 160 13.36 -51.14 -19.58
#